data_AF-A0A6C0ETR1-F1
#
_entry.id   AF-A0A6C0ETR1-F1
#
_cell.length_a   1.000
_cell.length_b   1.000
_cell.length_c   1.000
_cell.angle_alpha   90.00
_cell.angle_beta   90.00
_cell.angle_gamma   90.00
#
_symmetry.space_group_name_H-M   'P 1'
#
loop_
_entity.id
_entity.type
_entity.pdbx_description
1 polymer ?
#
loop_
_entity_poly.entity_id
_entity_poly.type
_entity_poly.pdbx_seq_one_letter_code
_entity_poly.pdbx_strand_id
1 'polypeptide(L)'
;MDLSRNDALPYYNIFVENIKYDTNIEYRACLQTLCNLRFPEGDFPEDIPPEYRNEMSYDIDNMTLALDFVYKKTKTHPLFQKLYSLGAAKFFTDDDTVGLAIMFSFDYLKYFHPCFTYFLKNPDEFNENIDIYKNLLEELAK
;
A
#
# COMPACT_ATOMS: atom_id res chain seq x y z
N MET A 1 2.13 -3.51 -21.41
CA MET A 1 3.05 -4.32 -20.59
C MET A 1 2.22 -5.40 -19.93
N ASP A 2 2.25 -6.63 -20.43
CA ASP A 2 1.50 -7.75 -19.85
C ASP A 2 2.09 -8.12 -18.49
N LEU A 3 1.48 -7.64 -17.40
CA LEU A 3 1.78 -8.12 -16.06
C LEU A 3 1.16 -9.52 -15.93
N SER A 4 1.93 -10.53 -16.34
CA SER A 4 1.55 -11.92 -16.10
C SER A 4 1.34 -12.13 -14.59
N ARG A 5 0.39 -12.98 -14.21
CA ARG A 5 0.08 -13.31 -12.79
C ARG A 5 1.35 -13.56 -11.97
N ASN A 6 2.41 -14.09 -12.56
CA ASN A 6 3.63 -14.49 -11.87
C ASN A 6 4.58 -13.35 -11.46
N ASP A 7 4.52 -12.16 -12.08
CA ASP A 7 5.50 -11.10 -11.81
C ASP A 7 5.12 -10.15 -10.66
N ALA A 8 3.83 -10.07 -10.32
CA ALA A 8 3.32 -9.22 -9.23
C ALA A 8 2.95 -10.02 -7.96
N LEU A 9 2.47 -11.25 -8.13
CA LEU A 9 2.01 -12.11 -7.03
C LEU A 9 3.03 -12.39 -5.91
N PRO A 10 4.37 -12.41 -6.10
CA PRO A 10 5.25 -12.73 -4.98
C PRO A 10 5.30 -11.61 -3.92
N TYR A 11 4.99 -10.36 -4.28
CA TYR A 11 5.25 -9.21 -3.39
C TYR A 11 4.03 -8.32 -3.13
N TYR A 12 3.13 -8.16 -4.10
CA TYR A 12 1.94 -7.31 -3.92
C TYR A 12 0.73 -7.79 -4.73
N ASN A 13 -0.41 -7.98 -4.06
CA ASN A 13 -1.63 -8.49 -4.66
C ASN A 13 -2.45 -7.35 -5.31
N ILE A 14 -2.23 -7.17 -6.61
CA ILE A 14 -2.93 -6.17 -7.44
C ILE A 14 -4.34 -6.59 -7.88
N PHE A 15 -4.78 -7.81 -7.52
CA PHE A 15 -6.07 -8.37 -7.95
C PHE A 15 -7.20 -8.13 -6.94
N VAL A 16 -6.90 -7.51 -5.81
CA VAL A 16 -7.92 -7.07 -4.84
C VAL A 16 -8.56 -5.81 -5.40
N GLU A 17 -9.84 -5.85 -5.76
CA GLU A 17 -10.48 -4.68 -6.42
C GLU A 17 -11.22 -3.77 -5.44
N ASN A 18 -11.56 -4.27 -4.25
CA ASN A 18 -12.38 -3.56 -3.27
C ASN A 18 -11.80 -3.72 -1.86
N ILE A 19 -10.94 -2.78 -1.48
CA ILE A 19 -10.46 -2.69 -0.10
C ILE A 19 -11.41 -1.81 0.71
N LYS A 20 -11.89 -2.37 1.82
CA LYS A 20 -12.76 -1.68 2.78
C LYS A 20 -12.36 -2.12 4.18
N TYR A 21 -12.20 -1.15 5.05
CA TYR A 21 -11.89 -1.36 6.45
C TYR A 21 -12.32 -0.11 7.22
N ASP A 22 -12.93 -0.31 8.38
CA ASP A 22 -13.32 0.75 9.31
C ASP A 22 -12.64 0.57 10.67
N THR A 23 -12.02 -0.59 10.90
CA THR A 23 -11.28 -0.93 12.11
C THR A 23 -9.82 -1.26 11.82
N ASN A 24 -8.96 -1.06 12.82
CA ASN A 24 -7.54 -1.44 12.72
C ASN A 24 -7.34 -2.93 12.41
N ILE A 25 -8.28 -3.79 12.85
CA ILE A 25 -8.24 -5.23 12.59
C ILE A 25 -8.44 -5.50 11.10
N GLU A 26 -9.47 -4.90 10.49
CA GLU A 26 -9.75 -5.05 9.06
C GLU A 26 -8.65 -4.44 8.19
N TYR A 27 -8.10 -3.30 8.60
CA TYR A 27 -6.97 -2.67 7.91
C TYR A 27 -5.73 -3.57 7.90
N ARG A 28 -5.39 -4.18 9.04
CA ARG A 28 -4.26 -5.13 9.13
C ARG A 28 -4.49 -6.37 8.27
N ALA A 29 -5.71 -6.92 8.26
CA ALA A 29 -6.08 -8.03 7.38
C ALA A 29 -5.99 -7.65 5.89
N CYS A 30 -6.36 -6.41 5.56
CA CYS A 30 -6.18 -5.87 4.22
C CYS A 30 -4.70 -5.79 3.84
N LEU A 31 -3.84 -5.22 4.71
CA LEU A 31 -2.40 -5.18 4.47
C LEU A 31 -1.79 -6.57 4.29
N GLN A 32 -2.22 -7.57 5.07
CA GLN A 32 -1.76 -8.95 4.89
C GLN A 32 -2.10 -9.48 3.51
N THR A 33 -3.33 -9.25 3.05
CA THR A 33 -3.79 -9.70 1.75
C THR A 33 -3.07 -8.98 0.61
N LEU A 34 -2.82 -7.68 0.76
CA LEU A 34 -2.16 -6.86 -0.25
C LEU A 34 -0.66 -7.11 -0.32
N CYS A 35 0.02 -7.21 0.81
CA CYS A 35 1.48 -7.33 0.88
C CYS A 35 1.95 -8.78 1.08
N ASN A 36 1.05 -9.76 1.01
CA ASN A 36 1.32 -11.17 1.29
C ASN A 36 2.04 -11.39 2.64
N LEU A 37 1.67 -10.62 3.67
CA LEU A 37 2.30 -10.73 4.98
C LEU A 37 1.97 -12.09 5.58
N ARG A 38 2.99 -12.80 6.06
CA ARG A 38 2.83 -14.07 6.75
C ARG A 38 2.82 -13.81 8.23
N PHE A 39 1.85 -14.38 8.93
CA PHE A 39 2.03 -14.55 10.36
C PHE A 39 3.00 -15.71 10.58
N PRO A 40 4.08 -15.55 11.35
CA PRO A 40 4.81 -16.70 11.84
C PRO A 40 3.81 -17.59 12.60
N GLU A 41 3.62 -18.80 12.09
CA GLU A 41 3.07 -19.88 12.89
C GLU A 41 4.11 -20.17 13.98
N GLY A 42 3.75 -19.92 15.23
CA GLY A 42 4.64 -20.09 16.36
C GLY A 42 3.86 -20.30 17.66
N ASP A 43 4.54 -20.84 18.67
CA ASP A 43 4.02 -20.99 20.02
C ASP A 43 3.89 -19.59 20.67
N PHE A 44 2.77 -18.92 20.42
CA PHE A 44 2.40 -17.74 21.21
C PHE A 44 1.98 -18.20 22.60
N PRO A 45 2.44 -17.55 23.67
CA PRO A 45 1.92 -17.81 25.02
C PRO A 45 0.39 -17.70 25.03
N GLU A 46 -0.30 -18.67 25.64
CA GLU A 46 -1.77 -18.77 25.62
C GLU A 46 -2.45 -17.52 26.18
N ASP A 47 -1.75 -16.76 27.03
CA ASP A 47 -2.20 -15.56 27.72
C ASP A 47 -2.05 -14.27 26.91
N ILE A 48 -1.44 -14.30 25.71
CA ILE A 48 -1.38 -13.11 24.84
C ILE A 48 -2.70 -12.93 24.09
N PRO A 49 -3.39 -11.79 24.25
CA PRO A 49 -4.60 -11.49 23.50
C PRO A 49 -4.33 -11.44 21.98
N PRO A 50 -5.30 -11.84 21.13
CA PRO A 50 -5.12 -11.93 19.68
C PRO A 50 -4.56 -10.66 19.02
N GLU A 51 -4.93 -9.48 19.52
CA GLU A 51 -4.49 -8.18 19.02
C GLU A 51 -2.98 -7.94 19.18
N TYR A 52 -2.37 -8.46 20.26
CA TYR A 52 -0.94 -8.35 20.54
C TYR A 52 -0.12 -9.37 19.75
N ARG A 53 -0.71 -10.52 19.40
CA ARG A 53 -0.05 -11.52 18.54
C ARG A 53 0.33 -10.91 17.20
N ASN A 54 -0.62 -10.21 16.57
CA ASN A 54 -0.41 -9.53 15.29
C ASN A 54 0.70 -8.46 15.32
N GLU A 55 0.88 -7.78 16.47
CA GLU A 55 1.92 -6.76 16.64
C GLU A 55 3.30 -7.38 16.88
N MET A 56 3.37 -8.48 17.62
CA MET A 56 4.61 -9.21 17.86
C MET A 56 5.11 -9.98 16.62
N SER A 57 4.24 -10.18 15.65
CA SER A 57 4.46 -11.06 14.50
C SER A 57 4.34 -10.32 13.17
N TYR A 58 4.73 -9.04 13.13
CA TYR A 58 4.68 -8.24 11.93
C TYR A 58 5.76 -8.70 10.93
N ASP A 59 5.33 -9.13 9.74
CA ASP A 59 6.20 -9.58 8.66
C ASP A 59 6.85 -8.40 7.94
N ILE A 60 7.90 -7.86 8.57
CA ILE A 60 8.65 -6.73 8.03
C ILE A 60 9.32 -7.07 6.70
N ASP A 61 9.69 -8.32 6.47
CA ASP A 61 10.37 -8.76 5.25
C ASP A 61 9.42 -8.67 4.05
N ASN A 62 8.23 -9.29 4.14
CA ASN A 62 7.25 -9.19 3.06
C ASN A 62 6.70 -7.77 2.91
N MET A 63 6.54 -7.01 3.99
CA MET A 63 6.17 -5.60 3.87
C MET A 63 7.23 -4.80 3.10
N THR A 64 8.51 -5.01 3.40
CA THR A 64 9.61 -4.34 2.71
C THR A 64 9.61 -4.70 1.24
N LEU A 65 9.46 -5.98 0.91
CA LEU A 65 9.37 -6.46 -0.48
C LEU A 65 8.18 -5.85 -1.24
N ALA A 66 7.03 -5.73 -0.58
CA ALA A 66 5.83 -5.13 -1.15
C ALA A 66 6.04 -3.64 -1.46
N LEU A 67 6.56 -2.87 -0.50
CA LEU A 67 6.86 -1.44 -0.69
C LEU A 67 7.93 -1.23 -1.76
N ASP A 68 8.97 -2.06 -1.76
CA ASP A 68 10.02 -2.04 -2.78
C ASP A 68 9.45 -2.26 -4.18
N PHE A 69 8.52 -3.19 -4.33
CA PHE A 69 7.84 -3.47 -5.59
C PHE A 69 7.05 -2.24 -6.06
N VAL A 70 6.22 -1.66 -5.18
CA VAL A 70 5.43 -0.46 -5.51
C VAL A 70 6.34 0.70 -5.87
N TYR A 71 7.38 0.96 -5.07
CA TYR A 71 8.33 2.04 -5.32
C TYR A 71 9.04 1.84 -6.66
N LYS A 72 9.55 0.65 -6.95
CA LYS A 72 10.22 0.34 -8.23
C LYS A 72 9.32 0.60 -9.45
N LYS A 73 8.01 0.34 -9.33
CA LYS A 73 7.03 0.57 -10.41
C LYS A 73 6.62 2.03 -10.58
N THR A 74 6.73 2.84 -9.53
CA THR A 74 6.17 4.20 -9.48
C THR A 74 7.20 5.32 -9.41
N LYS A 75 8.45 5.04 -9.00
CA LYS A 75 9.49 6.05 -8.72
C LYS A 75 9.85 6.97 -9.88
N THR A 76 9.63 6.54 -11.12
CA THR A 76 9.89 7.38 -12.31
C THR A 76 8.62 8.07 -12.83
N HIS A 77 7.46 7.82 -12.21
CA HIS A 77 6.18 8.34 -12.67
C HIS A 77 5.86 9.67 -11.97
N PRO A 78 5.79 10.81 -12.69
CA PRO A 78 5.67 12.14 -12.08
C PRO A 78 4.46 12.29 -11.15
N LEU A 79 3.32 11.67 -11.50
CA LEU A 79 2.11 11.74 -10.68
C LEU A 79 2.27 11.04 -9.32
N PHE A 80 3.01 9.92 -9.25
CA PHE A 80 3.26 9.22 -7.99
C PHE A 80 4.32 9.93 -7.15
N GLN A 81 5.35 10.49 -7.80
CA GLN A 81 6.33 11.34 -7.12
C GLN A 81 5.67 12.54 -6.44
N LYS A 82 4.68 13.15 -7.10
CA LYS A 82 3.85 14.20 -6.48
C LYS A 82 3.09 13.69 -5.26
N LEU A 83 2.49 12.49 -5.31
CA LEU A 83 1.79 11.90 -4.17
C LEU A 83 2.74 11.65 -2.98
N TYR A 84 3.92 11.09 -3.25
CA TYR A 84 4.91 10.81 -2.21
C TYR A 84 5.44 12.09 -1.59
N SER A 85 5.77 13.11 -2.39
CA SER A 85 6.19 14.42 -1.89
C SER A 85 5.09 15.08 -1.03
N LEU A 86 3.83 15.03 -1.44
CA LEU A 86 2.72 15.58 -0.64
C LEU A 86 2.52 14.82 0.68
N GLY A 87 2.64 13.49 0.64
CA GLY A 87 2.62 12.67 1.85
C GLY A 87 3.77 13.05 2.79
N ALA A 88 5.00 12.99 2.29
CA ALA A 88 6.22 13.29 3.04
C ALA A 88 6.16 14.68 3.69
N ALA A 89 5.66 15.69 2.97
CA ALA A 89 5.51 17.05 3.46
C ALA A 89 4.61 17.17 4.70
N LYS A 90 3.59 16.30 4.86
CA LYS A 90 2.76 16.25 6.09
C LYS A 90 3.57 15.89 7.34
N PHE A 91 4.73 15.27 7.17
CA PHE A 91 5.66 14.90 8.23
C PHE A 91 6.96 15.73 8.18
N PHE A 92 6.93 16.89 7.51
CA PHE A 92 8.05 17.82 7.39
C PHE A 92 9.33 17.17 6.82
N THR A 93 9.17 16.23 5.89
CA THR A 93 10.26 15.56 5.19
C THR A 93 10.02 15.55 3.69
N ASP A 94 11.10 15.44 2.92
CA ASP A 94 11.09 15.29 1.46
C ASP A 94 11.43 13.85 1.03
N ASP A 95 11.41 12.91 1.99
CA ASP A 95 11.72 11.50 1.74
C ASP A 95 10.53 10.78 1.10
N ASP A 96 10.66 10.45 -0.18
CA ASP A 96 9.68 9.69 -0.95
C ASP A 96 9.33 8.33 -0.32
N THR A 97 10.25 7.69 0.40
CA THR A 97 9.98 6.42 1.09
C THR A 97 9.03 6.63 2.27
N VAL A 98 9.14 7.76 2.96
CA VAL A 98 8.17 8.20 3.97
C VAL A 98 6.84 8.53 3.30
N GLY A 99 6.87 9.22 2.16
CA GLY A 99 5.69 9.49 1.34
C GLY A 99 4.93 8.22 0.94
N LEU A 100 5.65 7.19 0.48
CA LEU A 100 5.09 5.88 0.16
C LEU A 100 4.55 5.18 1.41
N ALA A 101 5.24 5.22 2.54
CA ALA A 101 4.74 4.65 3.79
C ALA A 101 3.41 5.29 4.21
N ILE A 102 3.26 6.61 3.99
CA ILE A 102 2.01 7.33 4.25
C ILE A 102 0.90 6.86 3.30
N MET A 103 1.19 6.61 2.02
CA MET A 103 0.19 6.04 1.10
C MET A 103 -0.35 4.68 1.58
N PHE A 104 0.43 3.96 2.38
CA PHE A 104 0.06 2.68 2.98
C PHE A 104 -0.62 2.81 4.34
N SER A 105 -0.78 4.02 4.89
CA SER A 105 -1.44 4.22 6.17
C SER A 105 -2.94 3.90 6.11
N PHE A 106 -3.56 3.79 7.28
CA PHE A 106 -4.99 3.56 7.43
C PHE A 106 -5.82 4.55 6.59
N ASP A 107 -5.46 5.83 6.59
CA ASP A 107 -6.27 6.87 5.94
C ASP A 107 -6.20 6.81 4.42
N TYR A 108 -5.03 6.48 3.86
CA TYR A 108 -4.77 6.65 2.43
C TYR A 108 -4.78 5.34 1.63
N LEU A 109 -4.55 4.19 2.25
CA LEU A 109 -4.43 2.92 1.52
C LEU A 109 -5.67 2.63 0.65
N LYS A 110 -6.87 2.90 1.17
CA LYS A 110 -8.16 2.77 0.45
C LYS A 110 -8.27 3.57 -0.85
N TYR A 111 -7.51 4.66 -0.97
CA TYR A 111 -7.46 5.48 -2.18
C TYR A 111 -6.24 5.17 -3.04
N PHE A 112 -5.11 4.88 -2.40
CA PHE A 112 -3.85 4.60 -3.07
C PHE A 112 -3.88 3.29 -3.85
N HIS A 113 -4.37 2.21 -3.26
CA HIS A 113 -4.36 0.89 -3.90
C HIS A 113 -5.18 0.86 -5.21
N PRO A 114 -6.42 1.38 -5.28
CA PRO A 114 -7.14 1.51 -6.56
C PRO A 114 -6.37 2.37 -7.58
N CYS A 115 -5.72 3.44 -7.14
CA CYS A 115 -4.92 4.30 -8.02
C CYS A 115 -3.72 3.54 -8.62
N PHE A 116 -2.99 2.81 -7.77
CA PHE A 116 -1.84 2.01 -8.19
C PHE A 116 -2.23 0.85 -9.12
N THR A 117 -3.31 0.12 -8.79
CA THR A 117 -3.80 -0.98 -9.64
C THR A 117 -4.31 -0.48 -10.98
N TYR A 118 -5.01 0.66 -11.03
CA TYR A 118 -5.40 1.28 -12.30
C TYR A 118 -4.18 1.63 -13.14
N PHE A 119 -3.17 2.28 -12.56
CA PHE A 119 -1.93 2.61 -13.25
C PHE A 119 -1.25 1.37 -13.86
N LEU A 120 -1.19 0.27 -13.12
CA LEU A 120 -0.59 -0.97 -13.63
C LEU A 120 -1.40 -1.61 -14.76
N LYS A 121 -2.74 -1.54 -14.71
CA LYS A 121 -3.63 -2.10 -15.74
C LYS A 121 -3.67 -1.23 -17.00
N ASN A 122 -3.65 0.10 -16.85
CA ASN A 122 -3.84 1.07 -17.93
C ASN A 122 -2.76 2.18 -17.90
N PRO A 123 -1.47 1.83 -18.07
CA PRO A 123 -0.37 2.79 -17.89
C PRO A 123 -0.41 3.96 -18.87
N ASP A 124 -0.82 3.72 -20.12
CA ASP A 124 -0.89 4.76 -21.16
C ASP A 124 -2.07 5.71 -20.97
N GLU A 125 -3.09 5.28 -20.23
CA GLU A 125 -4.26 6.10 -19.91
C GLU A 125 -4.09 6.86 -18.59
N PHE A 126 -3.14 6.45 -17.75
CA PHE A 126 -2.96 7.01 -16.41
C PHE A 126 -2.45 8.45 -16.45
N ASN A 127 -3.31 9.41 -16.11
CA ASN A 127 -3.01 10.84 -16.13
C ASN A 127 -3.72 11.60 -14.99
N GLU A 128 -3.41 12.88 -14.84
CA GLU A 128 -3.89 13.75 -13.76
C GLU A 128 -5.41 14.00 -13.77
N ASN A 129 -6.09 13.69 -14.88
CA ASN A 129 -7.53 13.90 -15.00
C ASN A 129 -8.36 12.71 -14.51
N ILE A 130 -7.74 11.58 -14.17
CA ILE A 130 -8.43 10.39 -13.68
C ILE A 130 -9.02 10.65 -12.30
N ASP A 131 -10.30 10.30 -12.14
CA ASP A 131 -11.05 10.51 -10.90
C ASP A 131 -10.40 9.81 -9.70
N ILE A 132 -9.90 8.58 -9.88
CA ILE A 132 -9.21 7.83 -8.81
C ILE A 132 -7.97 8.59 -8.31
N TYR A 133 -7.21 9.21 -9.22
CA TYR A 133 -6.02 10.00 -8.85
C TYR A 133 -6.41 11.33 -8.18
N LYS A 134 -7.43 12.02 -8.70
CA LYS A 134 -7.97 13.25 -8.12
C LYS A 134 -8.47 13.02 -6.70
N ASN A 135 -9.24 11.96 -6.47
CA ASN A 135 -9.75 11.61 -5.15
C ASN A 135 -8.61 11.43 -4.14
N LEU A 136 -7.55 10.71 -4.51
CA LEU A 136 -6.39 10.55 -3.63
C LEU A 136 -5.69 11.89 -3.35
N LEU A 137 -5.54 12.76 -4.35
CA LEU A 137 -4.98 14.10 -4.16
C LEU A 137 -5.82 14.95 -3.21
N GLU A 138 -7.15 14.91 -3.34
CA GLU A 138 -8.06 15.65 -2.47
C GLU A 138 -7.95 15.18 -1.02
N GLU A 139 -7.86 13.87 -0.80
CA GLU A 139 -7.68 13.31 0.54
C GLU A 139 -6.33 13.69 1.17
N LEU A 140 -5.26 13.76 0.38
CA LEU A 140 -3.97 14.27 0.84
C LEU A 140 -3.96 15.78 1.11
N ALA A 141 -4.84 16.54 0.47
CA ALA A 141 -4.93 17.98 0.68
C ALA A 141 -5.74 18.39 1.91
N LYS A 142 -6.51 17.47 2.50
CA LYS A 142 -7.20 17.65 3.79
C LYS A 142 -6.21 17.69 4.95
#